data_AF-A0A7H4M9E3-F1
#
_entry.id   AF-A0A7H4M9E3-F1
#
_cell.length_a   1.000
_cell.length_b   1.000
_cell.length_c   1.000
_cell.angle_alpha   90.00
_cell.angle_beta   90.00
_cell.angle_gamma   90.00
#
_symmetry.space_group_name_H-M   'P 1'
#
loop_
_entity.id
_entity.type
_entity.pdbx_description
1 polymer ?
#
loop_
_entity_poly.entity_id
_entity_poly.type
_entity_poly.pdbx_seq_one_letter_code
_entity_poly.pdbx_strand_id
1 'polypeptide(L)'
;MDSVFTLGISSLWDEVCHMPVGGVWWLNVDRYTDAVSLFNQTLAAQAKNSKIAALVMGDKPNNIISLDNEGGPDNIALFTLPNRPEALEEIHRDLVCSLEPGNYLFILLCAENTWQNINKDKLCAWVEKTSRWAQYHRCAFLAINSAQDIDRQLTPLLREYRSLSGLASIRYQGDRHLFDIAWWGSDKGISAQQQLMVQHDDAGWRLAQEAETNVQPRSDEKVILSNMRVLEGAPPLSEYWTLFDTNDEVFNAGRTAQAATVLFSITQNTQIEQLGRYIHTLRRQRGTALKIIVREQTPSLRATDERLLLSSGASLVIPAARRSPAV
;
A
#
# COMPACT_ATOMS: atom_id res chain seq x y z
N MET A 1 -19.71 -7.05 11.23
CA MET A 1 -18.33 -6.54 11.15
C MET A 1 -17.57 -7.55 10.34
N ASP A 2 -17.02 -7.12 9.21
CA ASP A 2 -16.20 -8.00 8.37
C ASP A 2 -14.87 -8.25 9.10
N SER A 3 -14.39 -9.51 9.07
CA SER A 3 -13.14 -9.87 9.75
C SER A 3 -11.95 -9.30 8.97
N VAL A 4 -10.95 -8.77 9.68
CA VAL A 4 -9.71 -8.25 9.09
C VAL A 4 -8.55 -9.03 9.68
N PHE A 5 -7.72 -9.59 8.81
CA PHE A 5 -6.52 -10.34 9.18
C PHE A 5 -5.27 -9.45 9.02
N THR A 6 -4.15 -9.83 9.62
CA THR A 6 -2.89 -9.08 9.51
C THR A 6 -1.75 -9.93 8.95
N LEU A 7 -0.80 -9.33 8.24
CA LEU A 7 0.43 -10.00 7.83
C LEU A 7 1.37 -10.30 9.03
N GLY A 8 1.17 -9.61 10.16
CA GLY A 8 1.86 -9.91 11.41
C GLY A 8 3.29 -9.40 11.53
N ILE A 9 3.83 -8.71 10.53
CA ILE A 9 5.14 -8.05 10.63
C ILE A 9 5.05 -6.91 11.66
N SER A 10 5.93 -6.94 12.67
CA SER A 10 5.86 -6.00 13.78
C SER A 10 6.23 -4.58 13.34
N SER A 11 5.51 -3.59 13.87
CA SER A 11 5.66 -2.15 13.57
C SER A 11 5.32 -1.73 12.14
N LEU A 12 4.68 -2.60 11.36
CA LEU A 12 4.08 -2.24 10.07
C LEU A 12 2.71 -1.56 10.30
N TRP A 13 2.40 -0.54 9.52
CA TRP A 13 1.11 0.15 9.61
C TRP A 13 -0.04 -0.72 9.13
N ASP A 14 -1.21 -0.50 9.73
CA ASP A 14 -2.47 -1.18 9.39
C ASP A 14 -2.79 -1.13 7.88
N GLU A 15 -2.48 -0.02 7.18
CA GLU A 15 -2.77 0.11 5.74
C GLU A 15 -1.96 -0.82 4.84
N VAL A 16 -0.90 -1.43 5.37
CA VAL A 16 0.06 -2.25 4.63
C VAL A 16 0.08 -3.69 5.15
N CYS A 17 -0.51 -3.95 6.32
CA CYS A 17 -0.59 -5.29 6.90
C CYS A 17 -2.01 -5.86 6.92
N HIS A 18 -3.06 -5.03 6.88
CA HIS A 18 -4.44 -5.53 6.95
C HIS A 18 -4.90 -6.20 5.67
N MET A 19 -5.57 -7.33 5.84
CA MET A 19 -6.13 -8.19 4.83
C MET A 19 -7.62 -8.42 5.14
N PRO A 20 -8.53 -7.55 4.67
CA PRO A 20 -9.97 -7.74 4.84
C PRO A 20 -10.49 -9.04 4.20
N VAL A 21 -11.62 -9.58 4.65
CA VAL A 21 -12.27 -10.69 3.94
C VAL A 21 -12.73 -10.27 2.53
N GLY A 22 -12.68 -11.20 1.59
CA GLY A 22 -13.08 -10.99 0.19
C GLY A 22 -11.93 -10.57 -0.74
N GLY A 23 -10.69 -10.63 -0.26
CA GLY A 23 -9.51 -10.28 -1.05
C GLY A 23 -8.49 -11.40 -1.20
N VAL A 24 -7.58 -11.20 -2.16
CA VAL A 24 -6.45 -12.10 -2.43
C VAL A 24 -5.16 -11.29 -2.38
N TRP A 25 -4.23 -11.74 -1.54
CA TRP A 25 -2.91 -11.17 -1.36
C TRP A 25 -1.85 -12.12 -1.90
N TRP A 26 -0.87 -11.55 -2.58
CA TRP A 26 0.25 -12.28 -3.15
C TRP A 26 1.57 -11.70 -2.63
N LEU A 27 2.42 -12.56 -2.08
CA LEU A 27 3.71 -12.18 -1.53
C LEU A 27 4.81 -13.05 -2.15
N ASN A 28 5.74 -12.40 -2.84
CA ASN A 28 6.94 -13.06 -3.37
C ASN A 28 8.11 -12.91 -2.40
N VAL A 29 8.88 -13.97 -2.19
CA VAL A 29 10.05 -13.95 -1.31
C VAL A 29 11.24 -14.57 -2.04
N ASP A 30 12.42 -13.95 -1.93
CA ASP A 30 13.64 -14.47 -2.58
C ASP A 30 14.05 -15.84 -2.03
N ARG A 31 13.92 -16.02 -0.71
CA ARG A 31 14.38 -17.21 0.03
C ARG A 31 13.20 -17.99 0.60
N TYR A 32 13.24 -19.31 0.49
CA TYR A 32 12.22 -20.18 1.07
C TYR A 32 12.21 -20.14 2.60
N THR A 33 13.37 -20.03 3.23
CA THR A 33 13.51 -19.87 4.70
C THR A 33 12.74 -18.65 5.20
N ASP A 34 12.82 -17.56 4.45
CA ASP A 34 12.17 -16.29 4.77
C ASP A 34 10.65 -16.42 4.60
N ALA A 35 10.21 -17.13 3.55
CA ALA A 35 8.80 -17.43 3.31
C ALA A 35 8.18 -18.29 4.42
N VAL A 36 8.91 -19.30 4.91
CA VAL A 36 8.52 -20.14 6.06
C VAL A 36 8.40 -19.30 7.33
N SER A 37 9.38 -18.43 7.59
CA SER A 37 9.35 -17.56 8.77
C SER A 37 8.18 -16.58 8.72
N LEU A 38 7.92 -15.96 7.56
CA LEU A 38 6.79 -15.05 7.38
C LEU A 38 5.45 -15.79 7.51
N PHE A 39 5.36 -17.02 7.00
CA PHE A 39 4.20 -17.88 7.18
C PHE A 39 3.90 -18.13 8.67
N ASN A 40 4.92 -18.53 9.44
CA ASN A 40 4.78 -18.77 10.88
C ASN A 40 4.41 -17.50 11.66
N GLN A 41 5.02 -16.37 11.32
CA GLN A 41 4.67 -15.10 11.95
C GLN A 41 3.27 -14.63 11.60
N THR A 42 2.84 -14.80 10.35
CA THR A 42 1.48 -14.47 9.93
C THR A 42 0.48 -15.32 10.70
N LEU A 43 0.79 -16.59 10.99
CA LEU A 43 -0.05 -17.44 11.84
C LEU A 43 -0.06 -16.96 13.31
N ALA A 44 1.11 -16.65 13.88
CA ALA A 44 1.24 -16.22 15.28
C ALA A 44 0.56 -14.88 15.58
N ALA A 45 0.51 -13.97 14.61
CA ALA A 45 -0.05 -12.62 14.79
C ALA A 45 -1.59 -12.55 14.83
N GLN A 46 -2.27 -13.68 14.65
CA GLN A 46 -3.73 -13.70 14.52
C GLN A 46 -4.39 -13.87 15.88
N ALA A 47 -5.60 -13.32 16.02
CA ALA A 47 -6.39 -13.47 17.23
C ALA A 47 -6.72 -14.95 17.50
N LYS A 48 -6.86 -15.29 18.79
CA LYS A 48 -7.16 -16.66 19.24
C LYS A 48 -8.42 -17.27 18.63
N ASN A 49 -9.43 -16.44 18.40
CA ASN A 49 -10.70 -16.84 17.80
C ASN A 49 -10.74 -16.77 16.26
N SER A 50 -9.63 -16.41 15.61
CA SER A 50 -9.55 -16.35 14.15
C SER A 50 -9.62 -17.74 13.54
N LYS A 51 -10.35 -17.87 12.43
CA LYS A 51 -10.45 -19.11 11.67
C LYS A 51 -9.36 -19.15 10.60
N ILE A 52 -8.42 -20.08 10.71
CA ILE A 52 -7.24 -20.11 9.84
C ILE A 52 -7.02 -21.49 9.25
N ALA A 53 -6.69 -21.50 7.97
CA ALA A 53 -6.28 -22.68 7.24
C ALA A 53 -4.88 -22.48 6.66
N ALA A 54 -3.93 -23.28 7.13
CA ALA A 54 -2.56 -23.31 6.68
C ALA A 54 -2.41 -24.41 5.62
N LEU A 55 -2.04 -23.99 4.40
CA LEU A 55 -1.80 -24.87 3.27
C LEU A 55 -0.32 -24.87 2.93
N VAL A 56 0.30 -26.04 2.94
CA VAL A 56 1.70 -26.21 2.55
C VAL A 56 1.80 -27.11 1.34
N MET A 57 2.56 -26.69 0.34
CA MET A 57 2.85 -27.49 -0.83
C MET A 57 4.15 -28.27 -0.67
N GLY A 58 4.15 -29.56 -0.98
CA GLY A 58 5.34 -30.41 -1.07
C GLY A 58 5.85 -30.99 0.26
N ASP A 59 5.54 -30.36 1.41
CA ASP A 59 5.89 -30.84 2.74
C ASP A 59 4.67 -30.84 3.67
N LYS A 60 4.80 -31.50 4.83
CA LYS A 60 3.75 -31.54 5.86
C LYS A 60 3.76 -30.24 6.66
N PRO A 61 2.59 -29.60 6.86
CA PRO A 61 2.48 -28.39 7.68
C PRO A 61 3.09 -28.52 9.07
N ASN A 62 2.98 -29.68 9.73
CA ASN A 62 3.54 -29.93 11.06
C ASN A 62 5.07 -29.80 11.14
N ASN A 63 5.78 -29.95 10.03
CA ASN A 63 7.24 -29.82 10.00
C ASN A 63 7.67 -28.36 9.82
N ILE A 64 6.78 -27.54 9.26
CA ILE A 64 7.07 -26.13 8.91
C ILE A 64 6.55 -25.18 9.99
N ILE A 65 5.39 -25.49 10.58
CA ILE A 65 4.75 -24.65 11.57
C ILE A 65 5.46 -24.77 12.91
N SER A 66 6.17 -23.71 13.27
CA SER A 66 6.75 -23.50 14.60
C SER A 66 6.10 -22.27 15.23
N LEU A 67 5.10 -22.48 16.08
CA LEU A 67 4.44 -21.42 16.83
C LEU A 67 4.87 -21.52 18.30
N ASP A 68 5.35 -20.41 18.85
CA ASP A 68 5.61 -20.29 20.28
C ASP A 68 4.28 -20.11 21.01
N ASN A 69 4.10 -20.76 22.17
CA ASN A 69 2.84 -20.84 22.92
C ASN A 69 2.25 -19.48 23.40
N GLU A 70 2.89 -18.35 23.11
CA GLU A 70 2.45 -17.01 23.55
C GLU A 70 1.53 -16.30 22.54
N GLY A 71 1.47 -16.75 21.27
CA GLY A 71 0.63 -16.12 20.24
C GLY A 71 0.12 -17.09 19.16
N GLY A 72 -1.07 -16.82 18.62
CA GLY A 72 -1.69 -17.58 17.52
C GLY A 72 -3.15 -17.97 17.76
N PRO A 73 -3.85 -18.46 16.71
CA PRO A 73 -5.23 -18.95 16.80
C PRO A 73 -5.32 -20.25 17.62
N ASP A 74 -6.44 -20.47 18.30
CA ASP A 74 -6.69 -21.68 19.09
C ASP A 74 -6.83 -22.94 18.20
N ASN A 75 -7.27 -22.76 16.95
CA ASN A 75 -7.46 -23.84 15.99
C ASN A 75 -6.92 -23.45 14.61
N ILE A 76 -6.05 -24.31 14.06
CA ILE A 76 -5.50 -24.17 12.70
C ILE A 76 -5.88 -25.42 11.91
N ALA A 77 -6.59 -25.23 10.79
CA ALA A 77 -6.83 -26.30 9.83
C ALA A 77 -5.59 -26.48 8.94
N LEU A 78 -5.05 -27.70 8.89
CA LEU A 78 -3.81 -27.99 8.18
C LEU A 78 -4.07 -28.78 6.91
N PHE A 79 -3.60 -28.28 5.78
CA PHE A 79 -3.73 -28.92 4.47
C PHE A 79 -2.35 -29.12 3.83
N THR A 80 -2.16 -30.30 3.25
CA THR A 80 -0.96 -30.62 2.48
C THR A 80 -1.34 -30.73 1.01
N LEU A 81 -0.69 -29.96 0.15
CA LEU A 81 -0.84 -30.10 -1.30
C LEU A 81 0.38 -30.83 -1.89
N PRO A 82 0.17 -31.74 -2.84
CA PRO A 82 1.29 -32.28 -3.60
C PRO A 82 1.95 -31.16 -4.42
N ASN A 83 3.28 -31.23 -4.60
CA ASN A 83 4.03 -30.27 -5.41
C ASN A 83 3.78 -30.51 -6.92
N ARG A 84 2.55 -30.21 -7.36
CA ARG A 84 2.05 -30.42 -8.70
C ARG A 84 1.13 -29.27 -9.09
N PRO A 85 1.21 -28.76 -10.33
CA PRO A 85 0.38 -27.64 -10.77
C PRO A 85 -1.12 -27.98 -10.76
N GLU A 86 -1.50 -29.24 -10.99
CA GLU A 86 -2.89 -29.69 -10.96
C GLU A 86 -3.54 -29.56 -9.58
N ALA A 87 -2.73 -29.63 -8.51
CA ALA A 87 -3.20 -29.47 -7.14
C ALA A 87 -3.75 -28.06 -6.87
N LEU A 88 -3.22 -27.06 -7.58
CA LEU A 88 -3.68 -25.67 -7.50
C LEU A 88 -5.03 -25.47 -8.19
N GLU A 89 -5.36 -26.29 -9.20
CA GLU A 89 -6.62 -26.16 -9.95
C GLU A 89 -7.83 -26.64 -9.11
N GLU A 90 -7.64 -27.65 -8.25
CA GLU A 90 -8.68 -28.26 -7.41
C GLU A 90 -8.75 -27.70 -5.97
N ILE A 91 -7.78 -26.87 -5.56
CA ILE A 91 -7.68 -26.34 -4.19
C ILE A 91 -8.99 -25.73 -3.66
N HIS A 92 -9.71 -24.95 -4.47
CA HIS A 92 -10.96 -24.30 -4.05
C HIS A 92 -12.05 -25.31 -3.73
N ARG A 93 -12.10 -26.42 -4.47
CA ARG A 93 -13.09 -27.48 -4.27
C ARG A 93 -12.77 -28.28 -3.02
N ASP A 94 -11.52 -28.68 -2.86
CA ASP A 94 -11.05 -29.46 -1.71
C ASP A 94 -11.26 -28.71 -0.39
N LEU A 95 -11.01 -27.39 -0.40
CA LEU A 95 -11.25 -26.52 0.74
C LEU A 95 -12.74 -26.45 1.12
N VAL A 96 -13.64 -26.24 0.16
CA VAL A 96 -15.09 -26.19 0.42
C VAL A 96 -15.65 -27.52 0.89
N CYS A 97 -15.08 -28.64 0.44
CA CYS A 97 -15.47 -29.97 0.91
C CYS A 97 -15.02 -30.24 2.36
N SER A 98 -13.96 -29.58 2.82
CA SER A 98 -13.35 -29.84 4.13
C SER A 98 -13.80 -28.88 5.22
N LEU A 99 -14.16 -27.64 4.85
CA LEU A 99 -14.49 -26.58 5.80
C LEU A 99 -15.47 -25.55 5.20
N GLU A 100 -16.15 -24.81 6.06
CA GLU A 100 -16.95 -23.66 5.66
C GLU A 100 -16.03 -22.43 5.53
N PRO A 101 -15.75 -21.94 4.32
CA PRO A 101 -14.72 -20.91 4.09
C PRO A 101 -15.06 -19.52 4.62
N GLY A 102 -16.27 -19.29 5.13
CA GLY A 102 -16.70 -17.97 5.62
C GLY A 102 -15.81 -17.42 6.74
N ASN A 103 -15.29 -16.21 6.55
CA ASN A 103 -14.36 -15.53 7.47
C ASN A 103 -13.12 -16.36 7.83
N TYR A 104 -12.66 -17.23 6.92
CA TYR A 104 -11.36 -17.89 7.05
C TYR A 104 -10.24 -17.04 6.43
N LEU A 105 -9.06 -17.12 7.03
CA LEU A 105 -7.80 -16.79 6.37
C LEU A 105 -7.17 -18.08 5.85
N PHE A 106 -6.99 -18.17 4.53
CA PHE A 106 -6.24 -19.23 3.87
C PHE A 106 -4.84 -18.73 3.58
N ILE A 107 -3.83 -19.39 4.13
CA ILE A 107 -2.42 -19.06 3.85
C ILE A 107 -1.80 -20.23 3.10
N LEU A 108 -1.40 -19.99 1.85
CA LEU A 108 -0.74 -20.96 1.00
C LEU A 108 0.76 -20.68 0.93
N LEU A 109 1.57 -21.58 1.49
CA LEU A 109 3.01 -21.61 1.29
C LEU A 109 3.34 -22.50 0.09
N CYS A 110 3.84 -21.89 -0.98
CA CYS A 110 4.24 -22.59 -2.19
C CYS A 110 5.64 -23.17 -2.05
N ALA A 111 5.87 -24.34 -2.67
CA ALA A 111 7.22 -24.91 -2.74
C ALA A 111 8.12 -24.06 -3.64
N GLU A 112 9.43 -24.23 -3.50
CA GLU A 112 10.42 -23.49 -4.29
C GLU A 112 10.15 -23.65 -5.79
N ASN A 113 10.06 -22.52 -6.49
CA ASN A 113 9.95 -22.45 -7.95
C ASN A 113 8.70 -23.14 -8.55
N THR A 114 7.67 -23.50 -7.76
CA THR A 114 6.43 -24.13 -8.27
C THR A 114 5.82 -23.34 -9.43
N TRP A 115 5.82 -22.01 -9.33
CA TRP A 115 5.20 -21.12 -10.31
C TRP A 115 6.13 -20.72 -11.47
N GLN A 116 7.42 -21.09 -11.44
CA GLN A 116 8.32 -20.81 -12.56
C GLN A 116 7.98 -21.66 -13.79
N ASN A 117 7.40 -22.85 -13.57
CA ASN A 117 7.06 -23.80 -14.63
C ASN A 117 5.59 -23.68 -15.09
N ILE A 118 4.78 -22.83 -14.45
CA ILE A 118 3.36 -22.65 -14.80
C ILE A 118 3.23 -21.56 -15.87
N ASN A 119 2.42 -21.84 -16.90
CA ASN A 119 2.14 -20.85 -17.94
C ASN A 119 1.47 -19.60 -17.35
N LYS A 120 1.87 -18.41 -17.80
CA LYS A 120 1.36 -17.11 -17.31
C LYS A 120 -0.17 -17.03 -17.38
N ASP A 121 -0.77 -17.52 -18.47
CA ASP A 121 -2.23 -17.48 -18.65
C ASP A 121 -2.97 -18.34 -17.62
N LYS A 122 -2.38 -19.49 -17.23
CA LYS A 122 -2.94 -20.35 -16.19
C LYS A 122 -2.85 -19.69 -14.81
N LEU A 123 -1.77 -18.97 -14.55
CA LEU A 123 -1.58 -18.24 -13.30
C LEU A 123 -2.60 -17.10 -13.18
N CYS A 124 -2.78 -16.28 -14.24
CA CYS A 124 -3.82 -15.25 -14.27
C CYS A 124 -5.22 -15.85 -14.04
N ALA A 125 -5.56 -16.92 -14.76
CA ALA A 125 -6.86 -17.59 -14.59
C ALA A 125 -7.06 -18.14 -13.17
N TRP A 126 -6.00 -18.67 -12.54
CA TRP A 126 -6.04 -19.13 -11.16
C TRP A 126 -6.26 -17.99 -10.17
N VAL A 127 -5.58 -16.86 -10.35
CA VAL A 127 -5.75 -15.65 -9.52
C VAL A 127 -7.17 -15.12 -9.65
N GLU A 128 -7.72 -15.00 -10.86
CA GLU A 128 -9.11 -14.59 -11.09
C GLU A 128 -10.11 -15.54 -10.43
N LYS A 129 -9.91 -16.85 -10.59
CA LYS A 129 -10.75 -17.88 -9.97
C LYS A 129 -10.72 -17.77 -8.44
N THR A 130 -9.53 -17.59 -7.87
CA THR A 130 -9.32 -17.43 -6.42
C THR A 130 -9.96 -16.14 -5.90
N SER A 131 -9.84 -15.05 -6.65
CA SER A 131 -10.47 -13.77 -6.31
C SER A 131 -11.99 -13.87 -6.24
N ARG A 132 -12.62 -14.48 -7.26
CA ARG A 132 -14.08 -14.71 -7.25
C ARG A 132 -14.51 -15.61 -6.11
N TRP A 133 -13.74 -16.68 -5.84
CA TRP A 133 -14.01 -17.59 -4.74
C TRP A 133 -13.91 -16.89 -3.38
N ALA A 134 -12.87 -16.07 -3.18
CA ALA A 134 -12.66 -15.29 -1.96
C ALA A 134 -13.79 -14.28 -1.71
N GLN A 135 -14.23 -13.59 -2.76
CA GLN A 135 -15.37 -12.66 -2.70
C GLN A 135 -16.69 -13.37 -2.39
N TYR A 136 -16.94 -14.51 -3.06
CA TYR A 136 -18.18 -15.28 -2.89
C TYR A 136 -18.32 -15.84 -1.47
N HIS A 137 -17.24 -16.41 -0.94
CA HIS A 137 -17.24 -17.00 0.40
C HIS A 137 -16.89 -16.02 1.52
N ARG A 138 -16.52 -14.78 1.19
CA ARG A 138 -16.02 -13.77 2.14
C ARG A 138 -14.87 -14.32 2.99
N CYS A 139 -13.81 -14.76 2.31
CA CYS A 139 -12.58 -15.22 2.95
C CYS A 139 -11.38 -14.41 2.45
N ALA A 140 -10.29 -14.44 3.21
CA ALA A 140 -9.02 -13.84 2.81
C ALA A 140 -8.09 -14.95 2.33
N PHE A 141 -7.42 -14.75 1.21
CA PHE A 141 -6.45 -15.71 0.68
C PHE A 141 -5.08 -15.05 0.54
N LEU A 142 -4.06 -15.58 1.21
CA LEU A 142 -2.67 -15.14 1.11
C LEU A 142 -1.83 -16.24 0.44
N ALA A 143 -1.25 -15.94 -0.71
CA ALA A 143 -0.29 -16.80 -1.38
C ALA A 143 1.14 -16.29 -1.11
N ILE A 144 1.97 -17.11 -0.46
CA ILE A 144 3.39 -16.86 -0.25
C ILE A 144 4.17 -17.75 -1.22
N ASN A 145 4.91 -17.11 -2.11
CA ASN A 145 5.68 -17.76 -3.14
C ASN A 145 7.17 -17.51 -2.94
N SER A 146 7.98 -18.56 -3.05
CA SER A 146 9.44 -18.45 -3.03
C SER A 146 10.00 -18.60 -4.44
N ALA A 147 10.67 -17.56 -4.94
CA ALA A 147 11.26 -17.57 -6.27
C ALA A 147 12.51 -16.69 -6.29
N GLN A 148 13.59 -17.22 -6.87
CA GLN A 148 14.87 -16.50 -7.02
C GLN A 148 14.83 -15.37 -8.07
N ASP A 149 13.79 -15.30 -8.91
CA ASP A 149 13.64 -14.33 -10.00
C ASP A 149 12.26 -13.67 -9.94
N ILE A 150 12.07 -12.86 -8.90
CA ILE A 150 10.82 -12.16 -8.58
C ILE A 150 10.35 -11.28 -9.76
N ASP A 151 11.27 -10.60 -10.45
CA ASP A 151 10.95 -9.63 -11.51
C ASP A 151 10.27 -10.26 -12.73
N ARG A 152 10.64 -11.50 -13.07
CA ARG A 152 10.03 -12.25 -14.17
C ARG A 152 8.59 -12.66 -13.89
N GLN A 153 8.23 -12.83 -12.61
CA GLN A 153 6.87 -13.18 -12.15
C GLN A 153 6.00 -11.97 -11.79
N LEU A 154 6.60 -10.84 -11.39
CA LEU A 154 5.88 -9.59 -11.13
C LEU A 154 5.24 -9.01 -12.40
N THR A 155 5.94 -9.07 -13.54
CA THR A 155 5.49 -8.47 -14.81
C THR A 155 4.08 -8.92 -15.28
N PRO A 156 3.72 -10.22 -15.27
CA PRO A 156 2.36 -10.65 -15.59
C PRO A 156 1.35 -10.30 -14.47
N LEU A 157 1.73 -10.43 -13.19
CA LEU A 157 0.85 -10.12 -12.06
C LEU A 157 0.49 -8.63 -11.97
N LEU A 158 1.39 -7.75 -12.40
CA LEU A 158 1.16 -6.29 -12.53
C LEU A 158 0.02 -5.95 -13.50
N ARG A 159 -0.33 -6.83 -14.46
CA ARG A 159 -1.47 -6.64 -15.36
C ARG A 159 -2.81 -7.03 -14.73
N GLU A 160 -2.79 -7.86 -13.69
CA GLU A 160 -3.97 -8.40 -12.99
C GLU A 160 -4.38 -7.55 -11.77
N TYR A 161 -4.13 -6.24 -11.81
CA TYR A 161 -4.46 -5.29 -10.74
C TYR A 161 -5.94 -5.37 -10.28
N ARG A 162 -6.85 -5.83 -11.16
CA ARG A 162 -8.29 -5.93 -10.83
C ARG A 162 -8.66 -7.16 -10.01
N SER A 163 -7.82 -8.19 -10.02
CA SER A 163 -8.13 -9.49 -9.42
C SER A 163 -7.40 -9.69 -8.08
N LEU A 164 -6.23 -9.06 -7.91
CA LEU A 164 -5.45 -9.08 -6.67
C LEU A 164 -5.74 -7.86 -5.79
N SER A 165 -6.04 -8.12 -4.52
CA SER A 165 -6.21 -7.09 -3.50
C SER A 165 -4.87 -6.57 -2.99
N GLY A 166 -3.80 -7.36 -3.06
CA GLY A 166 -2.44 -6.88 -2.77
C GLY A 166 -1.36 -7.72 -3.43
N LEU A 167 -0.27 -7.05 -3.79
CA LEU A 167 0.96 -7.62 -4.31
C LEU A 167 2.16 -6.97 -3.61
N ALA A 168 2.98 -7.79 -2.97
CA ALA A 168 4.22 -7.37 -2.35
C ALA A 168 5.36 -8.38 -2.61
N SER A 169 6.60 -7.94 -2.40
CA SER A 169 7.78 -8.78 -2.52
C SER A 169 8.79 -8.49 -1.41
N ILE A 170 9.45 -9.51 -0.90
CA ILE A 170 10.56 -9.42 0.05
C ILE A 170 11.82 -9.87 -0.67
N ARG A 171 12.76 -8.93 -0.80
CA ARG A 171 14.06 -9.16 -1.43
C ARG A 171 15.17 -9.17 -0.41
N TYR A 172 16.13 -10.07 -0.57
CA TYR A 172 17.30 -10.13 0.31
C TYR A 172 18.48 -9.38 -0.31
N GLN A 173 18.83 -8.21 0.25
CA GLN A 173 19.94 -7.39 -0.24
C GLN A 173 21.09 -7.37 0.78
N GLY A 174 21.98 -8.36 0.68
CA GLY A 174 23.21 -8.47 1.48
C GLY A 174 22.99 -8.90 2.92
N ASP A 175 22.47 -7.99 3.75
CA ASP A 175 22.26 -8.16 5.21
C ASP A 175 20.94 -7.53 5.69
N ARG A 176 20.12 -7.04 4.74
CA ARG A 176 18.82 -6.42 5.01
C ARG A 176 17.78 -6.97 4.05
N HIS A 177 16.54 -7.05 4.51
CA HIS A 177 15.43 -7.42 3.66
C HIS A 177 14.68 -6.16 3.22
N LEU A 178 14.40 -6.06 1.93
CA LEU A 178 13.61 -5.00 1.35
C LEU A 178 12.20 -5.52 1.09
N PHE A 179 11.20 -4.96 1.77
CA PHE A 179 9.80 -5.21 1.51
C PHE A 179 9.26 -4.19 0.51
N ASP A 180 9.13 -4.61 -0.74
CA ASP A 180 8.67 -3.83 -1.88
C ASP A 180 7.20 -4.14 -2.17
N ILE A 181 6.33 -3.20 -1.81
CA ILE A 181 4.88 -3.27 -1.95
C ILE A 181 4.49 -2.60 -3.26
N ALA A 182 4.02 -3.39 -4.22
CA ALA A 182 3.48 -2.87 -5.46
C ALA A 182 2.12 -2.20 -5.19
N TRP A 183 1.19 -2.93 -4.55
CA TRP A 183 -0.03 -2.38 -3.96
C TRP A 183 -0.55 -3.27 -2.83
N TRP A 184 -1.31 -2.71 -1.91
CA TRP A 184 -1.94 -3.41 -0.81
C TRP A 184 -3.28 -2.74 -0.47
N GLY A 185 -4.38 -3.45 -0.72
CA GLY A 185 -5.73 -3.00 -0.39
C GLY A 185 -6.08 -3.42 1.03
N SER A 186 -6.24 -2.43 1.91
CA SER A 186 -6.74 -2.57 3.27
C SER A 186 -8.17 -2.04 3.38
N ASP A 187 -8.79 -2.21 4.55
CA ASP A 187 -10.05 -1.57 4.93
C ASP A 187 -9.96 -0.04 5.01
N LYS A 188 -8.74 0.49 5.18
CA LYS A 188 -8.45 1.93 5.28
C LYS A 188 -8.07 2.59 3.95
N GLY A 189 -7.80 1.81 2.89
CA GLY A 189 -7.44 2.32 1.57
C GLY A 189 -6.41 1.45 0.86
N ILE A 190 -5.94 1.91 -0.31
CA ILE A 190 -4.94 1.22 -1.12
C ILE A 190 -3.58 1.90 -0.94
N SER A 191 -2.61 1.18 -0.37
CA SER A 191 -1.19 1.56 -0.33
C SER A 191 -0.51 1.05 -1.59
N ALA A 192 0.36 1.83 -2.24
CA ALA A 192 1.03 1.39 -3.47
C ALA A 192 2.43 2.00 -3.61
N GLN A 193 3.34 1.26 -4.26
CA GLN A 193 4.71 1.67 -4.57
C GLN A 193 5.52 2.09 -3.34
N GLN A 194 5.55 1.23 -2.32
CA GLN A 194 6.26 1.49 -1.07
C GLN A 194 7.40 0.50 -0.90
N GLN A 195 8.58 0.99 -0.53
CA GLN A 195 9.74 0.15 -0.21
C GLN A 195 10.13 0.39 1.23
N LEU A 196 10.04 -0.68 2.03
CA LEU A 196 10.29 -0.67 3.45
C LEU A 196 11.48 -1.58 3.75
N MET A 197 12.35 -1.14 4.66
CA MET A 197 13.39 -2.03 5.17
C MET A 197 12.83 -2.85 6.32
N VAL A 198 12.90 -4.16 6.19
CA VAL A 198 12.52 -5.10 7.24
C VAL A 198 13.77 -5.86 7.69
N GLN A 199 13.83 -6.09 9.00
CA GLN A 199 14.83 -6.91 9.67
C GLN A 199 14.18 -8.21 10.09
N HIS A 200 14.91 -9.30 9.88
CA HIS A 200 14.56 -10.62 10.38
C HIS A 200 15.50 -10.92 11.54
N ASP A 201 14.96 -11.02 12.75
CA ASP A 201 15.69 -11.37 13.97
C ASP A 201 15.03 -12.60 14.64
N ASP A 202 15.61 -13.11 15.72
CA ASP A 202 15.08 -14.25 16.51
C ASP A 202 13.65 -14.02 17.05
N ALA A 203 13.21 -12.76 17.15
CA ALA A 203 11.86 -12.36 17.56
C ALA A 203 10.86 -12.24 16.39
N GLY A 204 11.30 -12.52 15.15
CA GLY A 204 10.50 -12.41 13.93
C GLY A 204 10.84 -11.21 13.05
N TRP A 205 10.05 -11.03 12.00
CA TRP A 205 10.10 -9.91 11.07
C TRP A 205 9.63 -8.63 11.75
N ARG A 206 10.48 -7.60 11.71
CA ARG A 206 10.19 -6.27 12.20
C ARG A 206 10.61 -5.22 11.19
N LEU A 207 9.95 -4.07 11.19
CA LEU A 207 10.46 -2.92 10.45
C LEU A 207 11.79 -2.48 11.08
N ALA A 208 12.84 -2.34 10.27
CA ALA A 208 14.13 -1.86 10.73
C ALA A 208 13.98 -0.40 11.20
N GLN A 209 14.08 -0.15 12.51
CA GLN A 209 14.03 1.21 13.07
C GLN A 209 15.30 1.99 12.69
N GLU A 210 15.30 2.50 11.47
CA GLU A 210 16.00 3.70 11.00
C GLU A 210 15.49 4.05 9.59
N ALA A 211 14.18 3.98 9.46
CA ALA A 211 13.47 4.57 8.34
C ALA A 211 12.29 5.33 8.94
N GLU A 212 12.56 6.57 9.35
CA GLU A 212 11.62 7.67 9.09
C GLU A 212 11.42 7.84 7.56
N THR A 213 11.25 6.75 6.81
CA THR A 213 10.61 6.82 5.52
C THR A 213 9.14 6.94 5.83
N ASN A 214 8.73 8.21 5.92
CA ASN A 214 7.38 8.73 5.71
C ASN A 214 6.70 7.97 4.57
N VAL A 215 6.23 6.77 4.89
CA VAL A 215 5.21 6.08 4.14
C VAL A 215 3.94 6.53 4.80
N GLN A 216 3.57 7.77 4.46
CA GLN A 216 2.21 8.18 4.71
C GLN A 216 1.35 7.43 3.68
N PRO A 217 0.22 6.85 4.12
CA PRO A 217 -0.90 6.58 3.24
C PRO A 217 -1.20 7.85 2.43
N ARG A 218 -1.98 7.76 1.36
CA ARG A 218 -2.66 8.94 0.81
C ARG A 218 -3.69 9.48 1.82
N SER A 219 -3.22 9.94 2.98
CA SER A 219 -3.97 10.57 4.07
C SER A 219 -4.05 12.08 3.83
N ASP A 220 -3.02 12.65 3.16
CA ASP A 220 -2.92 14.08 2.89
C ASP A 220 -3.71 14.53 1.65
N GLU A 221 -4.39 13.66 0.90
CA GLU A 221 -5.19 14.10 -0.26
C GLU A 221 -6.28 15.10 0.14
N LYS A 222 -6.83 14.95 1.36
CA LYS A 222 -7.79 15.89 1.94
C LYS A 222 -7.12 17.12 2.55
N VAL A 223 -5.81 17.07 2.81
CA VAL A 223 -5.05 18.14 3.47
C VAL A 223 -4.89 19.31 2.50
N ILE A 224 -5.26 20.48 2.99
CA ILE A 224 -5.14 21.75 2.28
C ILE A 224 -4.12 22.59 3.04
N LEU A 225 -2.94 22.73 2.44
CA LEU A 225 -1.86 23.58 2.93
C LEU A 225 -2.03 24.96 2.29
N SER A 226 -2.50 25.95 3.05
CA SER A 226 -2.81 27.26 2.51
C SER A 226 -2.09 28.37 3.26
N ASN A 227 -1.72 29.42 2.55
CA ASN A 227 -1.40 30.67 3.21
C ASN A 227 -2.67 31.24 3.88
N MET A 228 -2.54 31.80 5.09
CA MET A 228 -3.64 32.39 5.86
C MET A 228 -4.40 33.48 5.08
N ARG A 229 -3.70 34.22 4.22
CA ARG A 229 -4.29 35.32 3.42
C ARG A 229 -5.32 34.84 2.40
N VAL A 230 -5.30 33.55 2.04
CA VAL A 230 -6.29 32.95 1.14
C VAL A 230 -7.70 33.00 1.72
N LEU A 231 -7.83 32.82 3.03
CA LEU A 231 -9.13 32.74 3.71
C LEU A 231 -9.67 34.12 4.14
N GLU A 232 -9.02 35.23 3.77
CA GLU A 232 -9.46 36.59 4.12
C GLU A 232 -9.76 36.79 5.62
N GLY A 233 -9.10 36.03 6.50
CA GLY A 233 -9.29 36.06 7.95
C GLY A 233 -10.29 35.05 8.53
N ALA A 234 -10.88 34.16 7.72
CA ALA A 234 -11.71 33.08 8.22
C ALA A 234 -10.87 32.00 8.93
N PRO A 235 -11.39 31.38 10.01
CA PRO A 235 -10.75 30.24 10.64
C PRO A 235 -10.68 29.03 9.68
N PRO A 236 -9.85 28.02 9.98
CA PRO A 236 -9.79 26.79 9.20
C PRO A 236 -11.20 26.21 9.00
N LEU A 237 -11.60 26.04 7.74
CA LEU A 237 -12.96 25.60 7.38
C LEU A 237 -13.23 24.13 7.76
N SER A 238 -12.18 23.36 8.05
CA SER A 238 -12.25 22.00 8.56
C SER A 238 -10.92 21.57 9.19
N GLU A 239 -10.90 20.39 9.83
CA GLU A 239 -9.70 19.76 10.43
C GLU A 239 -8.59 19.46 9.41
N TYR A 240 -8.87 19.54 8.11
CA TYR A 240 -7.91 19.26 7.05
C TYR A 240 -7.17 20.51 6.54
N TRP A 241 -7.47 21.70 7.06
CA TRP A 241 -6.81 22.95 6.67
C TRP A 241 -5.67 23.28 7.61
N THR A 242 -4.46 23.37 7.05
CA THR A 242 -3.29 23.90 7.75
C THR A 242 -2.96 25.27 7.16
N LEU A 243 -3.06 26.30 8.00
CA LEU A 243 -2.79 27.67 7.62
C LEU A 243 -1.37 28.06 8.02
N PHE A 244 -0.69 28.75 7.10
CA PHE A 244 0.67 29.26 7.30
C PHE A 244 0.71 30.77 7.05
N ASP A 245 1.63 31.46 7.72
CA ASP A 245 1.76 32.91 7.61
C ASP A 245 2.47 33.31 6.32
N THR A 246 3.45 32.50 5.89
CA THR A 246 4.30 32.80 4.73
C THR A 246 4.21 31.75 3.63
N ASN A 247 4.48 32.16 2.38
CA ASN A 247 4.56 31.22 1.26
C ASN A 247 5.76 30.26 1.39
N ASP A 248 6.79 30.64 2.14
CA ASP A 248 7.98 29.82 2.38
C ASP A 248 7.66 28.61 3.29
N GLU A 249 6.84 28.82 4.31
CA GLU A 249 6.33 27.75 5.16
C GLU A 249 5.40 26.80 4.39
N VAL A 250 4.50 27.35 3.56
CA VAL A 250 3.66 26.56 2.65
C VAL A 250 4.52 25.72 1.72
N PHE A 251 5.62 26.28 1.19
CA PHE A 251 6.55 25.55 0.35
C PHE A 251 7.26 24.43 1.12
N ASN A 252 7.75 24.69 2.33
CA ASN A 252 8.40 23.67 3.16
C ASN A 252 7.44 22.54 3.57
N ALA A 253 6.21 22.86 3.94
CA ALA A 253 5.17 21.87 4.20
C ALA A 253 4.77 21.10 2.92
N GLY A 254 4.70 21.79 1.79
CA GLY A 254 4.47 21.17 0.48
C GLY A 254 5.61 20.24 0.05
N ARG A 255 6.84 20.52 0.50
CA ARG A 255 7.98 19.61 0.29
C ARG A 255 7.79 18.33 1.09
N THR A 256 7.14 18.32 2.24
CA THR A 256 6.89 17.08 2.99
C THR A 256 5.63 16.34 2.52
N ALA A 257 4.70 17.04 1.86
CA ALA A 257 3.44 16.50 1.36
C ALA A 257 3.59 15.69 0.06
N GLN A 258 2.63 14.78 -0.19
CA GLN A 258 2.61 13.87 -1.35
C GLN A 258 1.43 14.10 -2.30
N ALA A 259 0.21 14.25 -1.78
CA ALA A 259 -1.01 14.44 -2.58
C ALA A 259 -1.87 15.63 -2.13
N ALA A 260 -1.38 16.42 -1.17
CA ALA A 260 -2.07 17.59 -0.65
C ALA A 260 -2.41 18.65 -1.71
N THR A 261 -3.37 19.49 -1.36
CA THR A 261 -3.66 20.71 -2.11
C THR A 261 -2.84 21.86 -1.51
N VAL A 262 -1.91 22.41 -2.29
CA VAL A 262 -1.05 23.51 -1.87
C VAL A 262 -1.58 24.80 -2.45
N LEU A 263 -1.97 25.75 -1.59
CA LEU A 263 -2.47 27.07 -1.97
C LEU A 263 -1.47 28.16 -1.64
N PHE A 264 -0.87 28.72 -2.69
CA PHE A 264 -0.05 29.92 -2.58
C PHE A 264 -0.89 31.18 -2.72
N SER A 265 -0.45 32.26 -2.08
CA SER A 265 -1.04 33.59 -2.25
C SER A 265 -0.09 34.53 -2.99
N ILE A 266 -0.62 35.31 -3.93
CA ILE A 266 0.11 36.40 -4.61
C ILE A 266 -0.47 37.74 -4.18
N THR A 267 0.40 38.59 -3.64
CA THR A 267 0.09 39.98 -3.25
C THR A 267 0.90 41.01 -4.04
N GLN A 268 2.08 40.64 -4.55
CA GLN A 268 2.96 41.56 -5.28
C GLN A 268 3.62 40.86 -6.45
N ASN A 269 3.90 41.60 -7.53
CA ASN A 269 4.50 41.03 -8.75
C ASN A 269 5.94 40.55 -8.56
N THR A 270 6.65 41.07 -7.55
CA THR A 270 8.00 40.63 -7.19
C THR A 270 8.04 39.16 -6.74
N GLN A 271 6.93 38.62 -6.26
CA GLN A 271 6.83 37.25 -5.75
C GLN A 271 6.63 36.20 -6.84
N ILE A 272 6.29 36.62 -8.08
CA ILE A 272 5.94 35.71 -9.19
C ILE A 272 7.14 34.81 -9.54
N GLU A 273 8.34 35.37 -9.61
CA GLU A 273 9.55 34.60 -9.95
C GLU A 273 9.88 33.58 -8.86
N GLN A 274 9.79 33.99 -7.59
CA GLN A 274 10.01 33.11 -6.44
C GLN A 274 8.99 31.96 -6.41
N LEU A 275 7.71 32.27 -6.65
CA LEU A 275 6.64 31.27 -6.76
C LEU A 275 6.84 30.32 -7.93
N GLY A 276 7.26 30.82 -9.10
CA GLY A 276 7.62 29.97 -10.23
C GLY A 276 8.66 28.93 -9.85
N ARG A 277 9.72 29.34 -9.12
CA ARG A 277 10.75 28.42 -8.61
C ARG A 277 10.20 27.41 -7.59
N TYR A 278 9.31 27.84 -6.69
CA TYR A 278 8.68 26.96 -5.70
C TYR A 278 7.81 25.90 -6.38
N ILE A 279 6.94 26.32 -7.29
CA ILE A 279 6.06 25.42 -8.04
C ILE A 279 6.88 24.43 -8.87
N HIS A 280 7.90 24.92 -9.57
CA HIS A 280 8.79 24.06 -10.36
C HIS A 280 9.53 23.04 -9.49
N THR A 281 10.02 23.47 -8.33
CA THR A 281 10.73 22.57 -7.40
C THR A 281 9.79 21.51 -6.83
N LEU A 282 8.59 21.90 -6.39
CA LEU A 282 7.58 20.96 -5.90
C LEU A 282 7.18 19.97 -7.00
N ARG A 283 6.91 20.45 -8.21
CA ARG A 283 6.50 19.59 -9.33
C ARG A 283 7.61 18.62 -9.76
N ARG A 284 8.87 19.05 -9.71
CA ARG A 284 10.02 18.19 -10.01
C ARG A 284 10.31 17.15 -8.92
N GLN A 285 10.12 17.51 -7.64
CA GLN A 285 10.44 16.63 -6.52
C GLN A 285 9.31 15.64 -6.17
N ARG A 286 8.05 16.04 -6.41
CA ARG A 286 6.87 15.29 -5.94
C ARG A 286 5.94 14.81 -7.06
N GLY A 287 6.15 15.27 -8.29
CA GLY A 287 5.40 14.80 -9.46
C GLY A 287 3.98 15.38 -9.57
N THR A 288 3.09 14.63 -10.22
CA THR A 288 1.76 15.09 -10.63
C THR A 288 0.67 14.95 -9.55
N ALA A 289 0.97 14.27 -8.44
CA ALA A 289 -0.01 13.99 -7.39
C ALA A 289 -0.44 15.23 -6.57
N LEU A 290 0.45 16.23 -6.40
CA LEU A 290 0.12 17.48 -5.71
C LEU A 290 -0.78 18.39 -6.57
N LYS A 291 -1.84 18.91 -5.94
CA LYS A 291 -2.70 19.95 -6.53
C LYS A 291 -2.15 21.31 -6.13
N ILE A 292 -1.42 21.97 -7.03
CA ILE A 292 -0.80 23.27 -6.76
C ILE A 292 -1.70 24.37 -7.30
N ILE A 293 -2.21 25.22 -6.41
CA ILE A 293 -3.12 26.31 -6.76
C ILE A 293 -2.49 27.63 -6.33
N VAL A 294 -2.60 28.64 -7.18
CA VAL A 294 -2.13 29.99 -6.88
C VAL A 294 -3.32 30.93 -6.82
N ARG A 295 -3.54 31.58 -5.68
CA ARG A 295 -4.60 32.55 -5.47
C ARG A 295 -4.05 33.96 -5.51
N GLU A 296 -4.56 34.76 -6.44
CA GLU A 296 -4.28 36.19 -6.50
C GLU A 296 -5.18 36.94 -5.51
N GLN A 297 -4.58 37.77 -4.66
CA GLN A 297 -5.30 38.61 -3.67
C GLN A 297 -5.57 40.02 -4.20
N THR A 298 -4.61 40.58 -4.92
CA THR A 298 -4.70 41.90 -5.54
C THR A 298 -4.55 41.74 -7.05
N PRO A 299 -5.38 42.41 -7.88
CA PRO A 299 -5.30 42.30 -9.33
C PRO A 299 -3.98 42.88 -9.84
N SER A 300 -2.97 42.02 -9.97
CA SER A 300 -1.60 42.36 -10.31
C SER A 300 -0.97 41.40 -11.33
N LEU A 301 -1.58 40.23 -11.52
CA LEU A 301 -1.13 39.16 -12.39
C LEU A 301 -1.45 39.48 -13.86
N ARG A 302 -0.42 39.52 -14.71
CA ARG A 302 -0.60 39.65 -16.16
C ARG A 302 -0.81 38.26 -16.77
N ALA A 303 -1.45 38.21 -17.94
CA ALA A 303 -1.65 36.95 -18.68
C ALA A 303 -0.33 36.20 -18.99
N THR A 304 0.78 36.92 -19.14
CA THR A 304 2.12 36.34 -19.31
C THR A 304 2.61 35.64 -18.05
N ASP A 305 2.38 36.24 -16.89
CA ASP A 305 2.81 35.71 -15.59
C ASP A 305 1.95 34.51 -15.17
N GLU A 306 0.66 34.55 -15.47
CA GLU A 306 -0.24 33.40 -15.32
C GLU A 306 0.26 32.19 -16.11
N ARG A 307 0.64 32.40 -17.38
CA ARG A 307 1.22 31.35 -18.22
C ARG A 307 2.54 30.82 -17.68
N LEU A 308 3.37 31.67 -17.09
CA LEU A 308 4.63 31.27 -16.44
C LEU A 308 4.37 30.33 -15.26
N LEU A 309 3.37 30.62 -14.43
CA LEU A 309 3.03 29.78 -13.28
C LEU A 309 2.44 28.43 -13.71
N LEU A 310 1.57 28.44 -14.72
CA LEU A 310 1.00 27.22 -15.29
C LEU A 310 2.09 26.35 -15.95
N SER A 311 3.00 26.95 -16.72
CA SER A 311 4.11 26.22 -17.36
C SER A 311 5.15 25.71 -16.36
N SER A 312 5.33 26.41 -15.23
CA SER A 312 6.16 25.95 -14.11
C SER A 312 5.55 24.74 -13.40
N GLY A 313 4.27 24.48 -13.60
CA GLY A 313 3.56 23.32 -13.07
C GLY A 313 2.43 23.65 -12.12
N ALA A 314 1.86 24.85 -12.10
CA ALA A 314 0.62 25.11 -11.34
C ALA A 314 -0.56 24.35 -11.98
N SER A 315 -1.43 23.78 -11.15
CA SER A 315 -2.67 23.13 -11.62
C SER A 315 -3.75 24.16 -11.95
N LEU A 316 -3.82 25.25 -11.20
CA LEU A 316 -4.80 26.32 -11.40
C LEU A 316 -4.29 27.65 -10.85
N VAL A 317 -4.62 28.74 -11.54
CA VAL A 317 -4.46 30.10 -11.02
C VAL A 317 -5.85 30.70 -10.84
N ILE A 318 -6.14 31.22 -9.64
CA ILE A 318 -7.43 31.82 -9.30
C ILE A 318 -7.24 33.35 -9.25
N PRO A 319 -7.83 34.12 -10.17
CA PRO A 319 -7.70 35.57 -10.20
C PRO A 319 -8.47 36.25 -9.07
N ALA A 320 -8.05 37.46 -8.69
CA ALA A 320 -8.64 38.24 -7.60
C ALA A 320 -10.13 38.59 -7.86
N ALA A 321 -10.55 38.65 -9.12
CA ALA A 321 -11.93 38.96 -9.50
C ALA A 321 -12.97 37.89 -9.08
N ARG A 322 -12.53 36.65 -8.80
CA ARG A 322 -13.41 35.60 -8.28
C ARG A 322 -13.49 35.74 -6.76
N ARG A 323 -14.51 36.42 -6.23
CA ARG A 323 -14.80 36.41 -4.79
C ARG A 323 -15.10 34.99 -4.33
N SER A 324 -14.65 34.62 -3.12
CA SER A 324 -15.15 33.42 -2.46
C SER A 324 -16.67 33.57 -2.32
N PRO A 325 -17.51 32.60 -2.73
CA PRO A 325 -18.91 32.63 -2.34
C PRO A 325 -18.93 32.69 -0.81
N ALA A 326 -19.61 33.69 -0.27
CA ALA A 326 -19.78 33.83 1.16
C ALA A 326 -20.31 32.51 1.73
N VAL A 327 -19.58 31.95 2.70
CA VAL A 327 -20.07 30.87 3.57
C VAL A 327 -21.19 31.43 4.42
#